data_AF-A8DWV1-F1
#
_entry.id   AF-A8DWV1-F1
#
_cell.length_a   1.000
_cell.length_b   1.000
_cell.length_c   1.000
_cell.angle_alpha   90.00
_cell.angle_beta   90.00
_cell.angle_gamma   90.00
#
_symmetry.space_group_name_H-M   'P 1'
#
loop_
_entity.id
_entity.type
_entity.pdbx_description
1 polymer ?
#
loop_
_entity_poly.entity_id
_entity_poly.type
_entity_poly.pdbx_seq_one_letter_code
_entity_poly.pdbx_strand_id
1 'polypeptide(L)'
;MTGTGAQAIKLDNAIDFANNTDYGTRILKRKEFTKMSVNSDVLETRLNDQDLYTSSLYDDHSRPVATVVNAQWKDIAFTSFEVQNGRWVFNNSYVSHTPTLAMTGQHVYDLIQSTNDIVSPILSDKDYIVAFWVKSTSEPTAELYNTSNTTPVIIEEMNVVGDWKLYVAKFEAVAGDVFKLYNGTGDAMAIDEIRLHPTEASMTSYAYEALCGITSKTDARNYIIYYDYDQFGRAVHERTIHGEIISKLEQFAQQADN
;
A
#
# COMPACT_ATOMS: atom_id res chain seq x y z
N MET A 1 -12.09 -24.56 2.61
CA MET A 1 -12.51 -23.70 1.48
C MET A 1 -11.28 -22.97 1.02
N THR A 2 -10.66 -23.47 -0.04
CA THR A 2 -9.34 -23.06 -0.54
C THR A 2 -9.45 -21.75 -1.30
N GLY A 3 -8.65 -20.76 -0.90
CA GLY A 3 -8.61 -19.44 -1.50
C GLY A 3 -8.24 -19.49 -2.98
N THR A 4 -9.11 -18.95 -3.82
CA THR A 4 -8.82 -18.64 -5.21
C THR A 4 -7.98 -17.37 -5.23
N GLY A 5 -6.66 -17.56 -5.31
CA GLY A 5 -5.72 -16.49 -5.64
C GLY A 5 -6.12 -15.86 -6.98
N ALA A 6 -6.12 -14.52 -7.03
CA ALA A 6 -6.42 -13.76 -8.22
C ALA A 6 -5.50 -14.19 -9.38
N GLN A 7 -6.05 -14.91 -10.37
CA GLN A 7 -5.34 -15.22 -11.60
C GLN A 7 -5.42 -14.02 -12.55
N ALA A 8 -4.26 -13.53 -12.97
CA ALA A 8 -4.15 -12.47 -13.96
C ALA A 8 -4.48 -13.02 -15.36
N ILE A 9 -5.39 -12.34 -16.06
CA ILE A 9 -5.73 -12.65 -17.46
C ILE A 9 -4.79 -11.85 -18.37
N LYS A 10 -4.11 -12.50 -19.32
CA LYS A 10 -3.39 -11.82 -20.40
C LYS A 10 -4.39 -11.31 -21.45
N LEU A 11 -4.26 -10.05 -21.84
CA LEU A 11 -5.03 -9.44 -22.92
C LEU A 11 -4.54 -9.97 -24.27
N ASP A 12 -5.13 -11.05 -24.77
CA ASP A 12 -4.72 -11.68 -26.03
C ASP A 12 -5.36 -11.06 -27.30
N ASN A 13 -6.00 -9.88 -27.23
CA ASN A 13 -6.62 -9.23 -28.41
C ASN A 13 -6.56 -7.69 -28.36
N ALA A 14 -5.42 -7.11 -27.99
CA ALA A 14 -5.19 -5.69 -28.24
C ALA A 14 -4.95 -5.44 -29.74
N ILE A 15 -5.45 -4.32 -30.28
CA ILE A 15 -5.06 -3.84 -31.61
C ILE A 15 -3.53 -3.68 -31.60
N ASP A 16 -2.85 -4.49 -32.42
CA ASP A 16 -1.40 -4.47 -32.54
C ASP A 16 -0.93 -3.25 -33.33
N PHE A 17 -0.56 -2.19 -32.63
CA PHE A 17 0.05 -1.00 -33.23
C PHE A 17 1.54 -1.20 -33.58
N ALA A 18 2.15 -2.35 -33.27
CA ALA A 18 3.56 -2.61 -33.58
C ALA A 18 3.78 -2.87 -35.08
N ASN A 19 2.75 -3.30 -35.81
CA ASN A 19 2.79 -3.51 -37.27
C ASN A 19 2.05 -2.39 -38.02
N ASN A 20 2.51 -1.15 -37.82
CA ASN A 20 1.94 0.03 -38.44
C ASN A 20 2.50 0.25 -39.86
N THR A 21 2.02 -0.52 -40.84
CA THR A 21 2.23 -0.21 -42.26
C THR A 21 1.13 0.68 -42.85
N ASP A 22 -0.04 0.79 -42.19
CA ASP A 22 -1.22 1.49 -42.72
C ASP A 22 -1.53 2.88 -42.10
N TYR A 23 -0.97 3.21 -40.92
CA TYR A 23 -1.26 4.46 -40.19
C TYR A 23 -0.09 5.46 -40.15
N GLY A 24 1.01 5.15 -40.84
CA GLY A 24 2.20 6.00 -40.94
C GLY A 24 2.99 6.13 -39.63
N THR A 25 4.24 6.59 -39.73
CA THR A 25 5.21 6.78 -38.62
C THR A 25 4.80 7.82 -37.55
N ARG A 26 3.52 8.23 -37.50
CA ARG A 26 3.01 9.36 -36.69
C ARG A 26 2.23 8.96 -35.44
N ILE A 27 1.98 7.68 -35.19
CA ILE A 27 1.31 7.21 -33.97
C ILE A 27 2.36 6.61 -33.04
N LEU A 28 2.58 7.27 -31.90
CA LEU A 28 3.45 6.79 -30.83
C LEU A 28 2.60 6.23 -29.69
N LYS A 29 2.90 5.00 -29.26
CA LYS A 29 2.25 4.37 -28.12
C LYS A 29 2.73 5.08 -26.85
N ARG A 30 1.83 5.82 -26.19
CA ARG A 30 2.15 6.55 -24.95
C ARG A 30 1.90 5.75 -23.68
N LYS A 31 0.99 4.78 -23.73
CA LYS A 31 0.66 3.96 -22.56
C LYS A 31 0.14 2.59 -22.98
N GLU A 32 0.34 1.63 -22.10
CA GLU A 32 -0.17 0.27 -22.21
C GLU A 32 -0.65 -0.21 -20.85
N PHE A 33 -1.84 -0.79 -20.78
CA PHE A 33 -2.26 -1.54 -19.60
C PHE A 33 -1.71 -2.96 -19.71
N THR A 34 -0.66 -3.24 -18.96
CA THR A 34 0.05 -4.54 -19.01
C THR A 34 -0.55 -5.55 -18.03
N LYS A 35 -1.34 -5.08 -17.05
CA LYS A 35 -2.03 -5.94 -16.09
C LYS A 35 -3.35 -5.34 -15.61
N MET A 36 -4.39 -6.18 -15.52
CA MET A 36 -5.70 -5.81 -14.98
C MET A 36 -6.19 -6.86 -13.97
N SER A 37 -7.04 -6.42 -13.04
CA SER A 37 -7.76 -7.29 -12.10
C SER A 37 -8.94 -7.97 -12.81
N VAL A 38 -9.52 -8.99 -12.17
CA VAL A 38 -10.77 -9.62 -12.65
C VAL A 38 -11.96 -8.65 -12.65
N ASN A 39 -11.90 -7.58 -11.85
CA ASN A 39 -12.90 -6.52 -11.77
C ASN A 39 -12.62 -5.38 -12.76
N SER A 40 -11.68 -5.58 -13.70
CA SER A 40 -11.24 -4.58 -14.68
C SER A 40 -10.50 -3.36 -14.09
N ASP A 41 -9.95 -3.48 -12.89
CA ASP A 41 -9.06 -2.46 -12.34
C ASP A 41 -7.70 -2.52 -13.06
N VAL A 42 -7.11 -1.37 -13.37
CA VAL A 42 -5.78 -1.31 -14.00
C VAL A 42 -4.69 -1.45 -12.94
N LEU A 43 -4.08 -2.63 -12.87
CA LEU A 43 -3.05 -2.96 -11.88
C LEU A 43 -1.66 -2.48 -12.28
N GLU A 44 -1.38 -2.40 -13.59
CA GLU A 44 -0.08 -1.97 -14.12
C GLU A 44 -0.26 -1.25 -15.46
N THR A 45 0.37 -0.08 -15.56
CA THR A 45 0.49 0.69 -16.79
C THR A 45 1.95 0.91 -17.11
N ARG A 46 2.37 0.58 -18.34
CA ARG A 46 3.69 0.93 -18.89
C ARG A 46 3.57 2.23 -19.71
N LEU A 47 4.51 3.16 -19.54
CA LEU A 47 4.50 4.48 -20.16
C LEU A 47 5.55 4.60 -21.28
N ASN A 48 5.16 5.22 -22.39
CA ASN A 48 6.00 5.69 -23.50
C ASN A 48 6.94 4.65 -24.15
N ASP A 49 6.54 3.38 -24.18
CA ASP A 49 7.38 2.25 -24.62
C ASP A 49 8.71 2.09 -23.87
N GLN A 50 8.94 2.88 -22.81
CA GLN A 50 10.06 2.76 -21.89
C GLN A 50 9.70 1.79 -20.76
N ASP A 51 10.69 1.34 -19.99
CA ASP A 51 10.49 0.52 -18.79
C ASP A 51 10.05 1.37 -17.58
N LEU A 52 9.15 2.33 -17.82
CA LEU A 52 8.54 3.17 -16.81
C LEU A 52 7.13 2.66 -16.51
N TYR A 53 6.92 2.25 -15.25
CA TYR A 53 5.67 1.62 -14.83
C TYR A 53 4.96 2.47 -13.77
N THR A 54 3.63 2.43 -13.78
CA THR A 54 2.79 2.85 -12.66
C THR A 54 1.88 1.69 -12.30
N SER A 55 1.86 1.32 -11.03
CA SER A 55 1.07 0.21 -10.52
C SER A 55 0.18 0.63 -9.38
N SER A 56 -0.98 0.00 -9.29
CA SER A 56 -1.97 0.31 -8.25
C SER A 56 -2.48 -0.98 -7.59
N LEU A 57 -2.80 -0.86 -6.31
CA LEU A 57 -3.54 -1.85 -5.53
C LEU A 57 -4.90 -1.25 -5.19
N TYR A 58 -5.93 -2.07 -5.21
CA TYR A 58 -7.32 -1.66 -5.05
C TYR A 58 -7.98 -2.42 -3.91
N ASP A 59 -8.98 -1.81 -3.29
CA ASP A 59 -9.90 -2.51 -2.42
C ASP A 59 -10.95 -3.31 -3.21
N ASP A 60 -11.87 -3.94 -2.49
CA ASP A 60 -13.00 -4.71 -3.02
C ASP A 60 -14.05 -3.84 -3.74
N HIS A 61 -14.00 -2.50 -3.58
CA HIS A 61 -14.88 -1.52 -4.22
C HIS A 61 -14.21 -0.81 -5.40
N SER A 62 -13.10 -1.34 -5.94
CA SER A 62 -12.34 -0.75 -7.05
C SER A 62 -11.82 0.66 -6.74
N ARG A 63 -11.55 0.98 -5.47
CA ARG A 63 -10.89 2.22 -5.04
C ARG A 63 -9.39 1.95 -4.83
N PRO A 64 -8.49 2.82 -5.33
CA PRO A 64 -7.05 2.60 -5.18
C PRO A 64 -6.62 2.79 -3.72
N VAL A 65 -6.12 1.73 -3.09
CA VAL A 65 -5.54 1.79 -1.73
C VAL A 65 -4.05 2.12 -1.75
N ALA A 66 -3.37 1.84 -2.86
CA ALA A 66 -2.02 2.33 -3.11
C ALA A 66 -1.78 2.58 -4.61
N THR A 67 -1.00 3.60 -4.91
CA THR A 67 -0.47 3.88 -6.25
C THR A 67 1.04 4.08 -6.14
N VAL A 68 1.78 3.36 -6.97
CA VAL A 68 3.24 3.34 -6.99
C VAL A 68 3.72 3.75 -8.38
N VAL A 69 4.48 4.83 -8.45
CA VAL A 69 5.16 5.24 -9.69
C VAL A 69 6.57 4.67 -9.73
N ASN A 70 7.02 4.32 -10.94
CA ASN A 70 8.30 3.66 -11.20
C ASN A 70 8.45 2.26 -10.58
N ALA A 71 7.36 1.48 -10.54
CA ALA A 71 7.39 0.08 -10.11
C ALA A 71 6.42 -0.78 -10.91
N GLN A 72 6.80 -2.04 -11.13
CA GLN A 72 5.91 -3.07 -11.66
C GLN A 72 5.02 -3.62 -10.54
N TRP A 73 3.86 -4.15 -10.92
CA TRP A 73 2.87 -4.64 -9.96
C TRP A 73 3.42 -5.81 -9.14
N LYS A 74 4.30 -6.62 -9.75
CA LYS A 74 4.93 -7.76 -9.06
C LYS A 74 5.87 -7.34 -7.92
N ASP A 75 6.38 -6.12 -7.94
CA ASP A 75 7.41 -5.62 -7.01
C ASP A 75 6.83 -4.72 -5.90
N ILE A 76 5.51 -4.64 -5.75
CA ILE A 76 4.87 -3.77 -4.74
C ILE A 76 3.97 -4.55 -3.79
N ALA A 77 3.88 -4.16 -2.53
CA ALA A 77 2.85 -4.65 -1.62
C ALA A 77 2.44 -3.54 -0.66
N PHE A 78 1.17 -3.51 -0.27
CA PHE A 78 0.65 -2.51 0.65
C PHE A 78 -0.54 -3.03 1.42
N THR A 79 -0.61 -2.81 2.73
CA THR A 79 -1.89 -2.90 3.45
C THR A 79 -1.92 -1.95 4.64
N SER A 80 -3.10 -1.39 4.90
CA SER A 80 -3.50 -0.75 6.16
C SER A 80 -4.52 -1.61 6.91
N PHE A 81 -4.62 -2.90 6.55
CA PHE A 81 -5.49 -3.90 7.19
C PHE A 81 -7.01 -3.67 7.07
N GLU A 82 -7.45 -2.67 6.31
CA GLU A 82 -8.88 -2.32 6.18
C GLU A 82 -9.73 -3.32 5.39
N VAL A 83 -9.16 -4.04 4.42
CA VAL A 83 -9.97 -4.85 3.48
C VAL A 83 -9.19 -6.02 2.89
N GLN A 84 -8.13 -5.74 2.14
CA GLN A 84 -7.33 -6.75 1.46
C GLN A 84 -5.91 -6.78 2.00
N ASN A 85 -5.30 -7.96 1.97
CA ASN A 85 -3.91 -8.16 2.37
C ASN A 85 -2.91 -7.46 1.43
N GLY A 86 -3.36 -6.94 0.29
CA GLY A 86 -2.58 -6.16 -0.67
C GLY A 86 -1.21 -6.76 -1.00
N ARG A 87 -1.28 -8.06 -1.33
CA ARG A 87 -0.18 -8.97 -1.70
C ARG A 87 0.70 -9.48 -0.55
N TRP A 88 0.49 -9.00 0.67
CA TRP A 88 1.08 -9.61 1.85
C TRP A 88 0.41 -10.95 2.20
N VAL A 89 1.16 -11.83 2.85
CA VAL A 89 0.66 -13.06 3.45
C VAL A 89 0.74 -12.90 4.96
N PHE A 90 -0.41 -12.93 5.62
CA PHE A 90 -0.56 -12.89 7.06
C PHE A 90 -1.91 -13.52 7.45
N ASN A 91 -2.06 -13.91 8.71
CA ASN A 91 -3.30 -14.52 9.19
C ASN A 91 -4.33 -13.44 9.58
N ASN A 92 -5.40 -13.31 8.79
CA ASN A 92 -6.47 -12.32 8.97
C ASN A 92 -7.22 -12.40 10.31
N SER A 93 -7.14 -13.52 11.04
CA SER A 93 -7.74 -13.62 12.38
C SER A 93 -7.10 -12.70 13.42
N TYR A 94 -5.94 -12.09 13.10
CA TYR A 94 -5.23 -11.14 13.96
C TYR A 94 -5.35 -9.68 13.49
N VAL A 95 -6.26 -9.42 12.55
CA VAL A 95 -6.67 -8.05 12.21
C VAL A 95 -7.70 -7.60 13.23
N SER A 96 -7.41 -6.53 13.96
CA SER A 96 -8.24 -5.99 15.03
C SER A 96 -8.82 -4.63 14.66
N HIS A 97 -10.14 -4.47 14.88
CA HIS A 97 -10.83 -3.20 14.71
C HIS A 97 -10.55 -2.27 15.90
N THR A 98 -9.88 -1.15 15.65
CA THR A 98 -9.40 -0.19 16.66
C THR A 98 -9.55 1.28 16.18
N PRO A 99 -10.79 1.77 15.97
CA PRO A 99 -11.09 3.02 15.26
C PRO A 99 -10.51 4.30 15.88
N THR A 100 -10.06 4.25 17.13
CA THR A 100 -9.46 5.40 17.84
C THR A 100 -7.96 5.28 18.07
N LEU A 101 -7.38 4.12 17.74
CA LEU A 101 -5.98 3.80 18.06
C LEU A 101 -5.15 3.41 16.84
N ALA A 102 -5.77 3.10 15.70
CA ALA A 102 -5.09 2.83 14.44
C ALA A 102 -4.32 4.07 13.93
N MET A 103 -3.23 3.84 13.19
CA MET A 103 -2.47 4.93 12.58
C MET A 103 -3.19 5.46 11.33
N THR A 104 -3.82 4.57 10.58
CA THR A 104 -4.72 4.92 9.47
C THR A 104 -5.96 4.05 9.50
N GLY A 105 -7.04 4.53 8.87
CA GLY A 105 -8.29 3.77 8.84
C GLY A 105 -8.79 3.42 10.25
N GLN A 106 -9.21 2.17 10.43
CA GLN A 106 -9.78 1.67 11.67
C GLN A 106 -9.24 0.30 12.09
N HIS A 107 -8.31 -0.30 11.35
CA HIS A 107 -7.80 -1.64 11.61
C HIS A 107 -6.30 -1.65 11.82
N VAL A 108 -5.83 -2.59 12.64
CA VAL A 108 -4.41 -2.85 12.87
C VAL A 108 -4.16 -4.35 12.85
N TYR A 109 -2.91 -4.75 12.70
CA TYR A 109 -2.49 -6.14 12.83
C TYR A 109 -1.79 -6.41 14.16
N ASP A 110 -2.37 -7.29 14.97
CA ASP A 110 -1.77 -7.71 16.24
C ASP A 110 -0.68 -8.76 15.98
N LEU A 111 0.59 -8.35 16.00
CA LEU A 111 1.75 -9.20 15.74
C LEU A 111 2.21 -9.92 17.03
N ILE A 112 1.93 -11.22 17.10
CA ILE A 112 2.17 -12.06 18.28
C ILE A 112 3.41 -12.93 18.06
N GLN A 113 4.23 -13.03 19.11
CA GLN A 113 5.46 -13.82 19.10
C GLN A 113 5.26 -15.23 18.55
N SER A 114 6.09 -15.63 17.58
CA SER A 114 6.15 -16.98 17.02
C SER A 114 4.81 -17.54 16.50
N THR A 115 3.84 -16.68 16.20
CA THR A 115 2.46 -17.09 15.91
C THR A 115 2.01 -16.68 14.51
N ASN A 116 2.23 -15.43 14.13
CA ASN A 116 1.57 -14.84 12.97
C ASN A 116 2.44 -13.80 12.25
N ASP A 117 3.53 -14.26 11.65
CA ASP A 117 4.44 -13.43 10.86
C ASP A 117 3.74 -12.78 9.64
N ILE A 118 4.21 -11.59 9.23
CA ILE A 118 3.81 -10.93 7.98
C ILE A 118 4.89 -11.17 6.94
N VAL A 119 4.49 -11.65 5.76
CA VAL A 119 5.40 -12.15 4.72
C VAL A 119 5.08 -11.50 3.38
N SER A 120 6.09 -11.02 2.66
CA SER A 120 5.92 -10.39 1.34
C SER A 120 5.65 -11.42 0.23
N PRO A 121 5.28 -10.96 -0.98
CA PRO A 121 5.51 -11.76 -2.20
C PRO A 121 6.99 -12.11 -2.38
N ILE A 122 7.26 -13.07 -3.26
CA ILE A 122 8.62 -13.30 -3.77
C ILE A 122 9.12 -12.02 -4.46
N LEU A 123 10.31 -11.57 -4.05
CA LEU A 123 10.95 -10.36 -4.52
C LEU A 123 11.78 -10.63 -5.79
N SER A 124 11.89 -9.60 -6.63
CA SER A 124 12.81 -9.56 -7.75
C SER A 124 14.21 -9.14 -7.28
N ASP A 125 15.23 -9.34 -8.12
CA ASP A 125 16.59 -8.84 -7.88
C ASP A 125 16.65 -7.31 -7.99
N LYS A 126 16.43 -6.61 -6.87
CA LYS A 126 16.31 -5.13 -6.76
C LYS A 126 16.57 -4.67 -5.33
N ASP A 127 16.80 -3.36 -5.20
CA ASP A 127 16.82 -2.70 -3.90
C ASP A 127 15.40 -2.30 -3.50
N TYR A 128 14.98 -2.67 -2.29
CA TYR A 128 13.67 -2.38 -1.76
C TYR A 128 13.72 -1.44 -0.57
N ILE A 129 12.61 -0.73 -0.39
CA ILE A 129 12.26 -0.07 0.86
C ILE A 129 10.99 -0.69 1.43
N VAL A 130 11.01 -0.95 2.73
CA VAL A 130 9.82 -1.30 3.51
C VAL A 130 9.60 -0.24 4.58
N ALA A 131 8.37 0.23 4.73
CA ALA A 131 7.97 1.15 5.81
C ALA A 131 6.70 0.63 6.49
N PHE A 132 6.59 0.77 7.80
CA PHE A 132 5.40 0.40 8.58
C PHE A 132 5.40 1.11 9.93
N TRP A 133 4.20 1.29 10.49
CA TRP A 133 4.02 1.82 11.83
C TRP A 133 3.88 0.69 12.85
N VAL A 134 4.47 0.88 14.03
CA VAL A 134 4.44 -0.06 15.14
C VAL A 134 4.02 0.64 16.42
N LYS A 135 3.07 0.07 17.14
CA LYS A 135 2.76 0.43 18.52
C LYS A 135 3.20 -0.69 19.44
N SER A 136 4.32 -0.49 20.12
CA SER A 136 4.92 -1.45 21.07
C SER A 136 6.01 -0.78 21.89
N THR A 137 6.33 -1.36 23.05
CA THR A 137 7.53 -1.05 23.84
C THR A 137 8.81 -1.66 23.27
N SER A 138 8.70 -2.74 22.51
CA SER A 138 9.80 -3.45 21.85
C SER A 138 9.76 -3.28 20.34
N GLU A 139 10.93 -3.44 19.70
CA GLU A 139 11.07 -3.37 18.24
C GLU A 139 10.74 -4.73 17.59
N PRO A 140 10.13 -4.76 16.39
CA PRO A 140 9.92 -6.01 15.68
C PRO A 140 11.23 -6.45 15.06
N THR A 141 11.26 -7.68 14.55
CA THR A 141 12.41 -8.20 13.81
C THR A 141 12.04 -8.41 12.35
N ALA A 142 12.96 -8.06 11.45
CA ALA A 142 12.82 -8.22 10.02
C ALA A 142 13.97 -9.06 9.46
N GLU A 143 13.66 -9.92 8.49
CA GLU A 143 14.67 -10.70 7.76
C GLU A 143 14.23 -10.96 6.31
N LEU A 144 15.22 -11.22 5.46
CA LEU A 144 15.02 -11.88 4.18
C LEU A 144 15.15 -13.39 4.37
N TYR A 145 14.25 -14.14 3.73
CA TYR A 145 14.23 -15.59 3.75
C TYR A 145 14.24 -16.14 2.32
N ASN A 146 15.16 -17.08 2.04
CA ASN A 146 15.22 -17.80 0.76
C ASN A 146 15.77 -19.23 0.92
N THR A 147 14.90 -20.22 0.70
CA THR A 147 15.16 -21.68 0.56
C THR A 147 15.88 -22.40 1.73
N SER A 148 16.64 -21.68 2.58
CA SER A 148 17.23 -22.07 3.88
C SER A 148 18.09 -20.94 4.49
N ASN A 149 18.36 -19.86 3.75
CA ASN A 149 19.15 -18.74 4.24
C ASN A 149 18.22 -17.68 4.84
N THR A 150 18.59 -17.18 6.02
CA THR A 150 18.01 -15.98 6.60
C THR A 150 19.07 -14.89 6.69
N THR A 151 18.72 -13.70 6.22
CA THR A 151 19.58 -12.52 6.31
C THR A 151 18.84 -11.46 7.11
N PRO A 152 19.36 -11.00 8.27
CA PRO A 152 18.72 -9.94 9.04
C PRO A 152 18.56 -8.67 8.19
N VAL A 153 17.40 -8.02 8.31
CA VAL A 153 17.12 -6.72 7.71
C VAL A 153 17.08 -5.69 8.82
N ILE A 154 17.93 -4.66 8.70
CA ILE A 154 17.99 -3.57 9.68
C ILE A 154 16.80 -2.64 9.44
N ILE A 155 16.00 -2.43 10.48
CA ILE A 155 14.93 -1.45 10.54
C ILE A 155 15.41 -0.23 11.33
N GLU A 156 15.10 0.96 10.84
CA GLU A 156 15.46 2.23 11.47
C GLU A 156 14.20 2.96 11.92
N GLU A 157 14.16 3.40 13.17
CA GLU A 157 13.09 4.27 13.67
C GLU A 157 13.24 5.67 13.04
N MET A 158 12.24 6.08 12.27
CA MET A 158 12.27 7.33 11.50
C MET A 158 11.37 8.43 12.06
N ASN A 159 10.32 8.06 12.80
CA ASN A 159 9.39 9.02 13.40
C ASN A 159 8.64 8.42 14.58
N VAL A 160 8.18 9.25 15.50
CA VAL A 160 7.38 8.86 16.66
C VAL A 160 6.17 9.80 16.79
N VAL A 161 4.98 9.22 16.90
CA VAL A 161 3.72 9.95 17.10
C VAL A 161 2.92 9.25 18.20
N GLY A 162 2.90 9.84 19.39
CA GLY A 162 2.35 9.18 20.57
C GLY A 162 3.09 7.87 20.85
N ASP A 163 2.35 6.77 20.93
CA ASP A 163 2.91 5.42 21.14
C ASP A 163 3.32 4.72 19.84
N TRP A 164 3.09 5.35 18.69
CA TRP A 164 3.40 4.77 17.39
C TRP A 164 4.78 5.22 16.90
N LYS A 165 5.50 4.28 16.32
CA LYS A 165 6.85 4.47 15.76
C LYS A 165 6.85 4.04 14.30
N LEU A 166 7.33 4.89 13.42
CA LEU A 166 7.55 4.56 12.01
C LEU A 166 8.91 3.88 11.90
N TYR A 167 8.94 2.65 11.40
CA TYR A 167 10.17 1.97 11.01
C TYR A 167 10.31 1.94 9.50
N VAL A 168 11.55 2.11 9.03
CA VAL A 168 11.92 1.99 7.62
C VAL A 168 13.13 1.07 7.50
N ALA A 169 13.07 0.13 6.58
CA ALA A 169 14.21 -0.68 6.17
C ALA A 169 14.51 -0.46 4.69
N LYS A 170 15.80 -0.42 4.35
CA LYS A 170 16.29 -0.51 2.97
C LYS A 170 17.19 -1.73 2.86
N PHE A 171 16.99 -2.53 1.85
CA PHE A 171 17.74 -3.77 1.67
C PHE A 171 17.84 -4.15 0.19
N GLU A 172 18.92 -4.82 -0.15
CA GLU A 172 19.11 -5.47 -1.45
C GLU A 172 18.45 -6.85 -1.38
N ALA A 173 17.52 -7.14 -2.28
CA ALA A 173 16.90 -8.47 -2.39
C ALA A 173 17.40 -9.14 -3.67
N VAL A 174 17.69 -10.44 -3.58
CA VAL A 174 17.94 -11.26 -4.76
C VAL A 174 16.67 -12.00 -5.18
N ALA A 175 16.63 -12.42 -6.45
CA ALA A 175 15.47 -13.16 -6.98
C ALA A 175 15.17 -14.42 -6.14
N GLY A 176 13.95 -14.49 -5.61
CA GLY A 176 13.52 -15.60 -4.75
C GLY A 176 13.43 -15.24 -3.27
N ASP A 177 14.02 -14.11 -2.85
CA ASP A 177 13.91 -13.63 -1.48
C ASP A 177 12.48 -13.26 -1.13
N VAL A 178 12.16 -13.39 0.15
CA VAL A 178 10.91 -12.94 0.74
C VAL A 178 11.24 -12.16 2.00
N PHE A 179 10.65 -10.97 2.14
CA PHE A 179 10.72 -10.20 3.38
C PHE A 179 9.75 -10.76 4.41
N LYS A 180 10.23 -10.94 5.64
CA LYS A 180 9.43 -11.39 6.78
C LYS A 180 9.57 -10.39 7.93
N LEU A 181 8.44 -9.97 8.49
CA LEU A 181 8.33 -9.18 9.71
C LEU A 181 7.67 -10.03 10.80
N TYR A 182 8.29 -10.11 11.97
CA TYR A 182 7.79 -10.92 13.07
C TYR A 182 8.10 -10.27 14.42
N ASN A 183 7.33 -10.67 15.44
CA ASN A 183 7.60 -10.29 16.81
C ASN A 183 8.61 -11.27 17.41
N GLY A 184 9.85 -10.83 17.59
CA GLY A 184 10.89 -11.60 18.28
C GLY A 184 10.77 -11.57 19.81
N THR A 185 9.88 -10.73 20.34
CA THR A 185 9.71 -10.45 21.78
C THR A 185 8.35 -10.92 22.28
N GLY A 186 8.13 -10.91 23.59
CA GLY A 186 6.83 -11.25 24.18
C GLY A 186 5.87 -10.06 24.30
N ASP A 187 6.30 -8.86 23.92
CA ASP A 187 5.50 -7.65 24.07
C ASP A 187 4.35 -7.61 23.06
N ALA A 188 3.24 -6.97 23.45
CA ALA A 188 2.13 -6.73 22.53
C ALA A 188 2.56 -5.72 21.44
N MET A 189 2.33 -6.07 20.18
CA MET A 189 2.71 -5.24 19.04
C MET A 189 1.55 -5.09 18.07
N ALA A 190 1.14 -3.86 17.80
CA ALA A 190 0.22 -3.56 16.70
C ALA A 190 0.99 -2.97 15.52
N ILE A 191 0.68 -3.42 14.31
CA ILE A 191 1.29 -2.98 13.05
C ILE A 191 0.22 -2.30 12.17
N ASP A 192 0.60 -1.24 11.47
CA ASP A 192 -0.25 -0.53 10.51
C ASP A 192 0.58 0.02 9.31
N GLU A 193 -0.07 0.35 8.20
CA GLU A 193 0.51 0.99 7.00
C GLU A 193 1.79 0.30 6.48
N ILE A 194 1.76 -1.01 6.27
CA ILE A 194 2.93 -1.73 5.74
C ILE A 194 3.06 -1.55 4.22
N ARG A 195 4.18 -0.95 3.81
CA ARG A 195 4.49 -0.49 2.45
C ARG A 195 5.76 -1.16 1.97
N LEU A 196 5.73 -1.81 0.81
CA LEU A 196 6.90 -2.40 0.14
C LEU A 196 6.93 -1.94 -1.31
N HIS A 197 8.06 -1.38 -1.74
CA HIS A 197 8.32 -1.04 -3.14
C HIS A 197 9.83 -0.93 -3.42
N PRO A 198 10.26 -0.92 -4.69
CA PRO A 198 11.66 -0.65 -5.04
C PRO A 198 12.11 0.74 -4.57
N THR A 199 13.38 0.92 -4.26
CA THR A 199 13.92 2.20 -3.73
C THR A 199 13.79 3.36 -4.71
N GLU A 200 13.84 3.09 -6.02
CA GLU A 200 13.60 4.09 -7.08
C GLU A 200 12.12 4.40 -7.33
N ALA A 201 11.20 3.75 -6.62
CA ALA A 201 9.77 3.96 -6.75
C ALA A 201 9.23 4.93 -5.69
N SER A 202 8.01 5.43 -5.90
CA SER A 202 7.31 6.28 -4.94
C SER A 202 5.87 5.83 -4.75
N MET A 203 5.49 5.51 -3.50
CA MET A 203 4.16 5.03 -3.14
C MET A 203 3.32 6.12 -2.48
N THR A 204 2.07 6.27 -2.91
CA THR A 204 1.02 6.97 -2.17
C THR A 204 -0.05 5.97 -1.77
N SER A 205 -0.50 5.98 -0.52
CA SER A 205 -1.55 5.09 -0.01
C SER A 205 -2.75 5.87 0.54
N TYR A 206 -3.88 5.18 0.63
CA TYR A 206 -5.16 5.73 1.02
C TYR A 206 -5.93 4.74 1.90
N ALA A 207 -6.48 5.21 3.01
CA ALA A 207 -7.51 4.50 3.77
C ALA A 207 -8.87 5.12 3.48
N TYR A 208 -9.93 4.29 3.51
CA TYR A 208 -11.28 4.71 3.17
C TYR A 208 -12.28 4.31 4.26
N GLU A 209 -13.27 5.17 4.47
CA GLU A 209 -14.47 4.86 5.25
C GLU A 209 -15.68 4.67 4.34
N ALA A 210 -16.56 3.74 4.71
CA ALA A 210 -17.83 3.58 4.01
C ALA A 210 -18.66 4.88 4.10
N LEU A 211 -19.33 5.25 3.00
CA LEU A 211 -20.22 6.42 2.89
C LEU A 211 -19.56 7.81 3.02
N CYS A 212 -18.27 7.93 3.36
CA CYS A 212 -17.56 9.20 3.44
C CYS A 212 -16.56 9.38 2.29
N GLY A 213 -15.51 8.55 2.24
CA GLY A 213 -14.40 8.72 1.31
C GLY A 213 -13.06 8.39 1.95
N ILE A 214 -12.01 9.09 1.54
CA ILE A 214 -10.62 8.92 2.02
C ILE A 214 -10.51 9.46 3.45
N THR A 215 -10.19 8.62 4.44
CA THR A 215 -9.94 9.07 5.83
C THR A 215 -8.49 9.42 6.09
N SER A 216 -7.56 8.80 5.38
CA SER A 216 -6.15 9.17 5.41
C SER A 216 -5.49 9.03 4.04
N LYS A 217 -4.49 9.86 3.80
CA LYS A 217 -3.59 9.76 2.66
C LYS A 217 -2.16 9.82 3.15
N THR A 218 -1.35 8.84 2.78
CA THR A 218 0.08 8.79 3.09
C THR A 218 0.88 9.02 1.83
N ASP A 219 1.76 10.03 1.83
CA ASP A 219 2.61 10.34 0.67
C ASP A 219 3.86 9.44 0.57
N ALA A 220 4.71 9.68 -0.42
CA ALA A 220 5.94 8.92 -0.64
C ALA A 220 7.00 9.11 0.46
N ARG A 221 6.85 10.11 1.33
CA ARG A 221 7.74 10.40 2.46
C ARG A 221 7.19 9.85 3.78
N ASN A 222 6.11 9.08 3.74
CA ASN A 222 5.35 8.60 4.90
C ASN A 222 4.70 9.72 5.72
N TYR A 223 4.44 10.89 5.11
CA TYR A 223 3.61 11.91 5.74
C TYR A 223 2.13 11.56 5.57
N ILE A 224 1.43 11.47 6.70
CA ILE A 224 0.01 11.14 6.77
C ILE A 224 -0.78 12.44 6.92
N ILE A 225 -1.80 12.60 6.07
CA ILE A 225 -2.85 13.60 6.20
C ILE A 225 -4.16 12.88 6.49
N TYR A 226 -4.85 13.32 7.53
CA TYR A 226 -6.19 12.84 7.89
C TYR A 226 -7.26 13.79 7.35
N TYR A 227 -8.38 13.23 6.93
CA TYR A 227 -9.56 13.97 6.49
C TYR A 227 -10.71 13.71 7.45
N ASP A 228 -11.18 14.78 8.10
CA ASP A 228 -12.36 14.69 8.95
C ASP A 228 -13.61 15.06 8.16
N TYR A 229 -14.70 14.37 8.47
CA TYR A 229 -15.98 14.53 7.79
C TYR A 229 -17.05 15.04 8.74
N ASP A 230 -17.98 15.84 8.22
CA ASP A 230 -19.20 16.17 8.93
C ASP A 230 -20.23 15.01 8.89
N GLN A 231 -21.34 15.18 9.60
CA GLN A 231 -22.43 14.20 9.63
C GLN A 231 -23.08 13.90 8.25
N PHE A 232 -22.77 14.70 7.22
CA PHE A 232 -23.26 14.52 5.86
C PHE A 232 -22.20 13.90 4.94
N GLY A 233 -21.07 13.43 5.48
CA GLY A 233 -20.01 12.80 4.71
C GLY A 233 -19.18 13.78 3.87
N ARG A 234 -19.17 15.07 4.23
CA ARG A 234 -18.36 16.09 3.54
C ARG A 234 -17.08 16.37 4.31
N ALA A 235 -15.94 16.40 3.63
CA ALA A 235 -14.66 16.72 4.26
C ALA A 235 -14.66 18.17 4.77
N VAL A 236 -14.37 18.36 6.05
CA VAL A 236 -14.37 19.66 6.73
C VAL A 236 -13.00 20.09 7.21
N HIS A 237 -12.11 19.14 7.53
CA HIS A 237 -10.75 19.42 7.96
C HIS A 237 -9.75 18.48 7.30
N GLU A 238 -8.56 19.03 7.02
CA GLU A 238 -7.34 18.26 6.77
C GLU A 238 -6.41 18.45 7.97
N ARG A 239 -5.94 17.35 8.56
CA ARG A 239 -5.06 17.37 9.73
C ARG A 239 -3.74 16.67 9.47
N THR A 240 -2.66 17.19 10.05
CA THR A 240 -1.37 16.49 10.09
C THR A 240 -1.47 15.24 10.97
N ILE A 241 -0.45 14.38 10.88
CA ILE A 241 -0.28 13.24 11.78
C ILE A 241 -0.23 13.63 13.28
N HIS A 242 0.14 14.87 13.60
CA HIS A 242 0.15 15.42 14.96
C HIS A 242 -1.20 16.05 15.38
N GLY A 243 -2.22 15.98 14.52
CA GLY A 243 -3.55 16.51 14.78
C GLY A 243 -3.71 18.01 14.49
N GLU A 244 -2.70 18.66 13.92
CA GLU A 244 -2.76 20.09 13.57
C GLU A 244 -3.63 20.28 12.33
N ILE A 245 -4.57 21.22 12.38
CA ILE A 245 -5.44 21.53 11.23
C ILE A 245 -4.65 22.34 10.19
N ILE A 246 -4.51 21.78 9.00
CA ILE A 246 -3.82 22.40 7.85
C ILE A 246 -4.82 23.20 7.02
N SER A 247 -6.04 22.70 6.90
CA SER A 247 -7.08 23.30 6.08
C SER A 247 -8.45 23.10 6.72
N LYS A 248 -9.29 24.11 6.61
CA LYS A 248 -10.71 24.07 6.96
C LYS A 248 -11.52 24.39 5.72
N LEU A 249 -12.40 23.48 5.33
CA LEU A 249 -13.29 23.62 4.18
C LEU A 249 -14.66 24.11 4.67
N GLU A 250 -14.93 25.41 4.52
CA GLU A 250 -16.26 25.97 4.77
C GLU A 250 -17.07 25.98 3.47
N GLN A 251 -18.16 25.21 3.44
CA GLN A 251 -19.10 25.20 2.31
C GLN A 251 -20.45 25.77 2.75
N PHE A 252 -20.83 26.90 2.18
CA PHE A 252 -22.16 27.47 2.36
C PHE A 252 -23.16 26.69 1.49
N ALA A 253 -24.15 26.08 2.12
CA ALA A 253 -25.34 25.65 1.40
C ALA A 253 -26.12 26.92 1.02
N GLN A 254 -26.29 27.16 -0.29
CA GLN A 254 -27.21 28.19 -0.76
C GLN A 254 -28.62 27.74 -0.38
N GLN A 255 -29.22 28.35 0.64
CA GLN A 255 -30.64 28.18 0.89
C GLN A 255 -31.37 28.67 -0.36
N ALA A 256 -32.14 27.79 -0.99
CA ALA A 256 -33.14 28.22 -1.95
C ALA A 256 -34.21 28.97 -1.14
N ASP A 257 -34.23 30.30 -1.29
CA ASP A 257 -35.35 31.10 -0.81
C ASP A 257 -36.63 30.61 -1.50
N ASN A 258 -37.61 30.20 -0.69
CA ASN A 258 -38.93 29.71 -1.13
C ASN A 258 -39.76 30.82 -1.79
#